data_AF-B8BEC4-F1
#
_entry.id   AF-B8BEC4-F1
#
_cell.length_a   1.000
_cell.length_b   1.000
_cell.length_c   1.000
_cell.angle_alpha   90.00
_cell.angle_beta   90.00
_cell.angle_gamma   90.00
#
_symmetry.space_group_name_H-M   'P 1'
#
loop_
_entity.id
_entity.type
_entity.pdbx_description
1 polymer ?
#
loop_
_entity_poly.entity_id
_entity_poly.type
_entity_poly.pdbx_seq_one_letter_code
_entity_poly.pdbx_strand_id
1 'polypeptide(L)'
;MAEEAKPDTQLFQLLSDLLQQVESMSNQEEVELRAKIEALGLEVTKVPEQTPRQLDELEIAAELDKLSARLDNVDKMISSAMASDPEVKSLLSTTADIWMPVITASADERRGFAGTSGESNQEEQESSKQ
;
A
#
# COMPACT_ATOMS: atom_id res chain seq x y z
N MET A 1 -20.20 -2.41 18.51
CA MET A 1 -20.17 -2.13 17.07
C MET A 1 -18.84 -2.69 16.59
N ALA A 2 -18.84 -3.64 15.66
CA ALA A 2 -17.58 -4.13 15.11
C ALA A 2 -16.95 -2.96 14.37
N GLU A 3 -15.78 -2.50 14.81
CA GLU A 3 -14.96 -1.65 13.95
C GLU A 3 -14.69 -2.47 12.69
N GLU A 4 -15.20 -2.02 11.54
CA GLU A 4 -14.75 -2.57 10.26
C GLU A 4 -13.23 -2.36 10.21
N ALA A 5 -12.49 -3.45 10.16
CA ALA A 5 -11.03 -3.40 10.13
C ALA A 5 -10.59 -2.51 8.96
N LYS A 6 -9.72 -1.54 9.23
CA LYS A 6 -9.28 -0.57 8.22
C LYS A 6 -8.72 -1.31 6.99
N PRO A 7 -8.98 -0.82 5.76
CA PRO A 7 -8.60 -1.54 4.54
C PRO A 7 -7.11 -1.88 4.45
N ASP A 8 -6.23 -1.00 4.94
CA ASP A 8 -4.79 -1.22 4.99
C ASP A 8 -4.43 -2.40 5.90
N THR A 9 -5.10 -2.53 7.06
CA THR A 9 -4.88 -3.64 8.00
C THR A 9 -5.19 -4.99 7.34
N GLN A 10 -6.29 -5.08 6.59
CA GLN A 10 -6.67 -6.30 5.89
C GLN A 10 -5.64 -6.65 4.79
N LEU A 11 -5.15 -5.65 4.06
CA LEU A 11 -4.11 -5.85 3.05
C LEU A 11 -2.80 -6.35 3.66
N PHE A 12 -2.30 -5.72 4.71
CA PHE A 12 -1.03 -6.12 5.32
C PHE A 12 -1.11 -7.46 6.05
N GLN A 13 -2.28 -7.83 6.57
CA GLN A 13 -2.50 -9.18 7.08
C GLN A 13 -2.35 -10.21 5.95
N LEU A 14 -3.06 -10.02 4.83
CA LEU A 14 -2.96 -10.91 3.67
C LEU A 14 -1.52 -11.04 3.15
N LEU A 15 -0.80 -9.92 3.02
CA LEU A 15 0.59 -9.93 2.56
C LEU A 15 1.52 -10.67 3.53
N SER A 16 1.30 -10.52 4.84
CA SER A 16 2.06 -11.23 5.87
C SER A 16 1.79 -12.73 5.83
N ASP A 17 0.53 -13.13 5.65
CA ASP A 17 0.13 -14.54 5.56
C ASP A 17 0.72 -15.20 4.30
N LEU A 18 0.67 -14.52 3.15
CA LEU A 18 1.28 -14.99 1.91
C LEU A 18 2.80 -15.14 2.04
N LEU A 19 3.47 -14.19 2.68
CA LEU A 19 4.90 -14.26 2.93
C LEU A 19 5.24 -15.49 3.80
N GLN A 20 4.54 -15.67 4.92
CA GLN A 20 4.74 -16.83 5.79
C GLN A 20 4.53 -18.15 5.05
N GLN A 21 3.54 -18.21 4.15
CA GLN A 21 3.32 -19.38 3.31
C GLN A 21 4.50 -19.66 2.39
N VAL A 22 5.01 -18.63 1.69
CA VAL A 22 6.19 -18.77 0.81
C VAL A 22 7.39 -19.28 1.59
N GLU A 23 7.67 -18.72 2.76
CA GLU A 23 8.82 -19.13 3.59
C GLU A 23 8.67 -20.55 4.15
N SER A 24 7.45 -20.95 4.50
CA SER A 24 7.18 -22.32 4.96
C SER A 24 7.39 -23.34 3.83
N MET A 25 7.06 -22.98 2.58
CA MET A 25 7.20 -23.84 1.42
C MET A 25 8.63 -23.90 0.91
N SER A 26 9.36 -22.79 0.94
CA SER A 26 10.77 -22.71 0.54
C SER A 26 11.72 -23.19 1.65
N ASN A 27 11.26 -23.23 2.90
CA ASN A 27 12.06 -23.42 4.11
C ASN A 27 13.24 -22.42 4.17
N GLN A 28 13.03 -21.23 3.62
CA GLN A 28 13.99 -20.13 3.56
C GLN A 28 13.30 -18.83 3.93
N GLU A 29 14.03 -17.99 4.64
CA GLU A 29 13.59 -16.64 4.97
C GLU A 29 13.62 -15.71 3.74
N GLU A 30 12.50 -15.03 3.46
CA GLU A 30 12.32 -14.10 2.35
C GLU A 30 12.49 -12.64 2.80
N VAL A 31 13.72 -12.30 3.17
CA VAL A 31 14.08 -10.97 3.72
C VAL A 31 13.75 -9.82 2.76
N GLU A 32 13.94 -10.02 1.44
CA GLU A 32 13.61 -8.98 0.45
C GLU A 32 12.11 -8.72 0.36
N LEU A 33 11.28 -9.77 0.45
CA LEU A 33 9.83 -9.63 0.43
C LEU A 33 9.33 -8.93 1.71
N ARG A 34 9.91 -9.23 2.88
CA ARG A 34 9.64 -8.46 4.11
C ARG A 34 9.90 -6.98 3.92
N ALA A 35 11.09 -6.63 3.42
CA ALA A 35 11.47 -5.24 3.20
C ALA A 35 10.54 -4.53 2.21
N LYS A 36 10.09 -5.24 1.16
CA LYS A 36 9.09 -4.71 0.20
C LYS A 36 7.73 -4.46 0.84
N ILE A 37 7.26 -5.37 1.70
CA ILE A 37 5.99 -5.21 2.44
C ILE A 37 6.07 -4.01 3.41
N GLU A 38 7.18 -3.86 4.13
CA GLU A 38 7.41 -2.72 5.03
C GLU A 38 7.45 -1.39 4.25
N ALA A 39 8.19 -1.35 3.13
CA ALA A 39 8.24 -0.16 2.28
C ALA A 39 6.85 0.20 1.71
N LEU A 40 6.04 -0.79 1.36
CA LEU A 40 4.65 -0.57 0.94
C LEU A 40 3.80 -0.01 2.08
N GLY A 41 4.03 -0.47 3.33
CA GLY A 41 3.44 0.07 4.55
C GLY A 41 3.64 1.58 4.70
N LEU A 42 4.85 2.05 4.41
CA LEU A 42 5.17 3.47 4.41
C LEU A 42 4.58 4.21 3.20
N GLU A 43 4.47 3.55 2.05
CA GLU A 43 3.94 4.17 0.83
C GLU A 43 2.44 4.46 0.93
N VAL A 44 1.66 3.57 1.54
CA VAL A 44 0.19 3.72 1.58
C VAL A 44 -0.26 4.90 2.45
N THR A 45 0.54 5.29 3.44
CA THR A 45 0.25 6.42 4.34
C THR A 45 0.70 7.77 3.76
N LYS A 46 1.47 7.76 2.66
CA LYS A 46 1.87 9.00 2.00
C LYS A 46 0.66 9.73 1.44
N VAL A 47 0.62 11.02 1.73
CA VAL A 47 -0.34 11.95 1.16
C VAL A 47 0.42 13.03 0.41
N PRO A 48 -0.10 13.52 -0.72
CA PRO A 48 0.51 14.66 -1.42
C PRO A 48 0.64 15.86 -0.47
N GLU A 49 1.79 16.53 -0.52
CA GLU A 49 1.90 17.84 0.11
C GLU A 49 0.91 18.80 -0.58
N GLN A 50 0.27 19.67 0.19
CA GLN A 50 -0.55 20.72 -0.40
C GLN A 50 0.34 21.56 -1.31
N THR A 51 0.03 21.60 -2.60
CA THR A 51 0.78 22.42 -3.56
C THR A 51 0.56 23.90 -3.20
N PRO A 52 1.59 24.64 -2.74
CA PRO A 52 1.45 26.08 -2.49
C PRO A 52 1.53 26.89 -3.79
N ARG A 53 1.84 26.23 -4.91
CA ARG A 53 2.12 26.85 -6.19
C ARG A 53 0.89 26.75 -7.10
N GLN A 54 0.32 27.90 -7.43
CA GLN A 54 -0.59 28.01 -8.58
C GLN A 54 0.23 27.73 -9.84
N LEU A 55 -0.12 26.66 -10.54
CA LEU A 55 0.45 26.33 -11.84
C LEU A 55 -0.34 27.08 -12.93
N ASP A 56 0.35 27.51 -13.98
CA ASP A 56 -0.31 28.04 -15.17
C ASP A 56 -0.90 26.91 -16.05
N GLU A 57 -1.73 27.25 -17.04
CA GLU A 57 -2.41 26.25 -17.89
C GLU A 57 -1.43 25.36 -18.68
N LEU A 58 -0.27 25.90 -19.07
CA LEU A 58 0.73 25.17 -19.85
C LEU A 58 1.51 24.20 -18.97
N GLU A 59 1.85 24.60 -17.74
CA GLU A 59 2.45 23.75 -16.73
C GLU A 59 1.48 22.62 -16.31
N ILE A 60 0.18 22.92 -16.17
CA ILE A 60 -0.84 21.91 -15.89
C ILE A 60 -0.89 20.87 -17.01
N ALA A 61 -0.91 21.30 -18.28
CA ALA A 61 -0.89 20.38 -19.41
C ALA A 61 0.36 19.48 -19.41
N ALA A 62 1.53 20.05 -19.13
CA ALA A 62 2.79 19.29 -19.06
C ALA A 62 2.79 18.24 -17.92
N GLU A 63 2.27 18.57 -16.74
CA GLU A 63 2.15 17.59 -15.65
C GLU A 63 1.08 16.54 -15.93
N LEU A 64 -0.01 16.87 -16.64
CA LEU A 64 -1.00 15.90 -17.11
C LEU A 64 -0.40 14.93 -18.14
N ASP A 65 0.37 15.41 -19.11
CA ASP A 65 1.06 14.58 -20.10
C ASP A 65 2.02 13.59 -19.42
N LYS A 66 2.78 14.08 -18.44
CA LYS A 66 3.69 13.27 -17.63
C LYS A 66 2.94 12.25 -16.77
N LEU A 67 1.80 12.62 -16.20
CA LEU A 67 0.95 11.69 -15.46
C LEU A 67 0.40 10.60 -16.38
N SER A 68 -0.08 10.96 -17.57
CA SER A 68 -0.55 10.01 -18.59
C SER A 68 0.54 9.01 -18.96
N ALA A 69 1.77 9.48 -19.23
CA ALA A 69 2.89 8.60 -19.56
C ALA A 69 3.25 7.63 -18.42
N ARG A 70 3.11 8.07 -17.16
CA ARG A 70 3.32 7.20 -15.99
C ARG A 70 2.23 6.14 -15.88
N LEU A 71 0.97 6.50 -16.11
CA LEU A 71 -0.16 5.56 -16.13
C LEU A 71 0.02 4.51 -17.23
N ASP A 72 0.42 4.91 -18.44
CA ASP A 72 0.71 3.97 -19.53
C ASP A 72 1.83 2.99 -19.18
N ASN A 73 2.84 3.43 -18.44
CA ASN A 73 3.93 2.55 -17.99
C ASN A 73 3.44 1.54 -16.94
N VAL A 74 2.63 1.98 -15.98
CA VAL A 74 2.04 1.10 -14.96
C VAL A 74 1.12 0.06 -15.62
N ASP A 75 0.29 0.47 -16.58
CA ASP A 75 -0.59 -0.44 -17.32
C ASP A 75 0.19 -1.53 -18.07
N LYS A 76 1.31 -1.16 -18.71
CA LYS A 76 2.22 -2.11 -19.36
C LYS A 76 2.83 -3.09 -18.36
N MET A 77 3.27 -2.62 -17.20
CA MET A 77 3.84 -3.49 -16.16
C MET A 77 2.81 -4.49 -15.64
N ILE A 78 1.59 -4.04 -15.36
CA ILE A 78 0.48 -4.90 -14.91
C ILE A 78 0.13 -5.91 -15.99
N SER A 79 -0.09 -5.46 -17.23
CA SER A 79 -0.42 -6.32 -18.36
C SER A 79 0.67 -7.38 -18.59
N SER A 80 1.95 -6.99 -18.48
CA SER A 80 3.07 -7.93 -18.59
C SER A 80 3.06 -8.96 -17.46
N ALA A 81 2.87 -8.54 -16.21
CA ALA A 81 2.83 -9.44 -15.06
C ALA A 81 1.65 -10.42 -15.15
N MET A 82 0.45 -9.93 -15.48
CA MET A 82 -0.75 -10.75 -15.63
C MET A 82 -0.70 -11.71 -16.82
N ALA A 83 0.03 -11.35 -17.87
CA ALA A 83 0.25 -12.23 -19.02
C ALA A 83 1.31 -13.32 -18.75
N SER A 84 2.28 -13.03 -17.88
CA SER A 84 3.39 -13.95 -17.59
C SER A 84 2.98 -15.09 -16.68
N ASP A 85 2.03 -14.85 -15.77
CA ASP A 85 1.60 -15.86 -14.81
C ASP A 85 0.07 -15.79 -14.56
N PRO A 86 -0.70 -16.78 -15.06
CA PRO A 86 -2.14 -16.88 -14.82
C PRO A 86 -2.52 -17.00 -13.33
N GLU A 87 -1.67 -17.59 -12.49
CA GLU A 87 -1.92 -17.72 -11.06
C GLU A 87 -1.81 -16.37 -10.36
N VAL A 88 -0.82 -15.54 -10.74
CA VAL A 88 -0.71 -14.14 -10.27
C VAL A 88 -1.94 -13.34 -10.65
N LYS A 89 -2.42 -13.49 -11.89
CA LYS A 89 -3.67 -12.85 -12.34
C LYS A 89 -4.86 -13.29 -11.50
N SER A 90 -4.99 -14.59 -11.25
CA SER A 90 -6.07 -15.14 -10.42
C SER A 90 -6.02 -14.54 -9.02
N LEU A 91 -4.86 -14.59 -8.37
CA LEU A 91 -4.65 -14.07 -7.02
C LEU A 91 -5.05 -12.59 -6.93
N LEU A 92 -4.49 -11.74 -7.80
CA LEU A 92 -4.79 -10.30 -7.84
C LEU A 92 -6.28 -10.04 -8.06
N SER A 93 -6.96 -10.83 -8.89
CA SER A 93 -8.39 -10.69 -9.14
C SER A 93 -9.23 -11.15 -7.95
N THR A 94 -8.87 -12.24 -7.27
CA THR A 94 -9.62 -12.76 -6.12
C THR A 94 -9.43 -11.95 -4.85
N THR A 95 -8.35 -11.19 -4.74
CA THR A 95 -8.07 -10.32 -3.58
C THR A 95 -8.35 -8.84 -3.88
N ALA A 96 -9.06 -8.53 -4.97
CA ALA A 96 -9.31 -7.16 -5.43
C ALA A 96 -10.11 -6.33 -4.43
N ASP A 97 -11.02 -6.96 -3.71
CA ASP A 97 -11.78 -6.38 -2.60
C ASP A 97 -10.89 -5.90 -1.45
N ILE A 98 -9.69 -6.45 -1.30
CA ILE A 98 -8.73 -6.10 -0.24
C ILE A 98 -7.78 -4.97 -0.68
N TRP A 99 -7.17 -5.08 -1.87
CA TRP A 99 -6.15 -4.11 -2.29
C TRP A 99 -6.73 -2.86 -2.98
N MET A 100 -7.85 -2.96 -3.70
CA MET A 100 -8.44 -1.80 -4.40
C MET A 100 -8.76 -0.64 -3.45
N PRO A 101 -9.44 -0.85 -2.30
CA PRO A 101 -9.77 0.25 -1.40
C PRO A 101 -8.54 0.99 -0.87
N VAL A 102 -7.41 0.30 -0.68
CA VAL A 102 -6.16 0.91 -0.20
C VAL A 102 -5.53 1.78 -1.29
N ILE A 103 -5.47 1.30 -2.53
CA ILE A 103 -4.82 2.06 -3.61
C ILE A 103 -5.67 3.23 -4.11
N THR A 104 -7.00 3.12 -4.07
CA THR A 104 -7.93 4.17 -4.48
C THR A 104 -8.30 5.11 -3.35
N ALA A 105 -7.78 4.88 -2.14
CA ALA A 105 -8.01 5.74 -0.99
C ALA A 105 -7.61 7.19 -1.28
N SER A 106 -8.50 8.10 -0.93
CA SER A 106 -8.26 9.54 -0.91
C SER A 106 -7.16 9.91 0.09
N ALA A 107 -6.63 11.13 -0.03
CA ALA A 107 -5.63 11.64 0.90
C ALA A 107 -6.14 11.62 2.36
N ASP A 108 -7.42 11.93 2.59
CA ASP A 108 -7.99 11.95 3.94
C ASP A 108 -8.14 10.53 4.52
N GLU A 109 -8.56 9.56 3.70
CA GLU A 109 -8.60 8.14 4.10
C GLU A 109 -7.20 7.61 4.43
N ARG A 110 -6.19 7.96 3.62
CA ARG A 110 -4.79 7.54 3.81
C ARG A 110 -4.18 8.05 5.11
N ARG A 111 -4.59 9.23 5.60
CA ARG A 111 -4.17 9.73 6.93
C ARG A 111 -4.63 8.83 8.07
N GLY A 112 -5.69 8.05 7.86
CA GLY A 112 -6.22 7.09 8.83
C GLY A 112 -5.55 5.72 8.78
N PHE A 113 -4.72 5.43 7.78
CA PHE A 113 -3.99 4.17 7.67
C PHE A 113 -2.87 4.10 8.71
N ALA A 114 -2.70 2.93 9.31
CA ALA A 114 -1.70 2.69 10.35
C ALA A 114 -0.31 2.40 9.75
N GLY A 115 -0.22 2.09 8.45
CA GLY A 115 0.97 1.49 7.85
C GLY A 115 1.30 0.14 8.50
N THR A 116 2.40 -0.50 8.10
CA THR A 116 2.93 -1.64 8.88
C THR A 116 3.48 -1.10 10.19
N SER A 117 2.60 -0.87 11.16
CA SER A 117 2.97 -0.55 12.53
C SER A 117 3.63 -1.79 13.13
N GLY A 118 4.96 -1.87 13.02
CA GLY A 118 5.72 -2.63 14.00
C GLY A 118 5.41 -2.01 15.35
N GLU A 119 4.72 -2.75 16.21
CA GLU A 119 4.34 -2.32 17.55
C GLU A 119 5.50 -1.60 18.25
N SER A 120 5.27 -0.33 18.57
CA SER A 120 5.88 0.29 19.73
C SER A 120 4.75 1.00 20.45
N ASN A 121 4.04 0.22 21.27
CA ASN A 121 3.28 0.73 22.39
C ASN A 121 4.17 1.67 23.20
N GLN A 122 4.00 2.98 23.02
CA GLN A 122 4.21 3.93 24.10
C GLN A 122 2.84 4.35 24.61
N GLU A 123 2.23 3.43 25.35
CA GLU A 123 1.30 3.79 26.40
C GLU A 123 2.10 4.59 27.44
N GLU A 124 2.15 5.92 27.32
CA GLU A 124 2.40 6.78 28.47
C GLU A 124 1.11 6.87 29.28
N GLN A 125 0.83 5.79 30.03
CA GLN A 125 0.02 5.87 31.25
C GLN A 125 0.92 5.79 32.48
N GLU A 126 0.86 6.89 33.23
CA GLU A 126 0.96 6.99 34.68
C GLU A 126 2.29 6.70 35.39
N SER A 127 2.87 7.78 35.94
CA SER A 127 3.01 7.82 37.40
C SER A 127 2.68 9.22 37.93
N SER A 128 1.42 9.37 38.34
CA SER A 128 1.08 10.21 39.49
C SER A 128 1.62 9.54 40.75
N LYS A 129 1.83 10.33 41.83
CA LYS A 129 2.27 9.95 43.21
C LYS A 129 3.80 9.80 43.32
N GLN A 130 4.53 10.63 44.08
CA GLN A 130 4.29 11.10 45.45
C GLN A 130 5.17 12.32 45.76
#